data_AF-A0A9F2Q3L5-F1
#
_entry.id   AF-A0A9F2Q3L5-F1
#
_cell.length_a   1.000
_cell.length_b   1.000
_cell.length_c   1.000
_cell.angle_alpha   90.00
_cell.angle_beta   90.00
_cell.angle_gamma   90.00
#
_symmetry.space_group_name_H-M   'P 1'
#
loop_
_entity.id
_entity.type
_entity.pdbx_description
1 polymer ?
#
loop_
_entity_poly.entity_id
_entity_poly.type
_entity_poly.pdbx_seq_one_letter_code
_entity_poly.pdbx_strand_id
1 'polypeptide(L)'
;MPGVKMAVPKWKLAAGLFPRLHLRAPTARRLSDRAVPRPLWKLGRLNHVAIAVPDLKKATALYRDVLRARVSEVVPLPEHGVYTVFVELGNTKLELLHPLGEKSPIAGFLQKNQAGGIHHICLEVLGPLDPFQTEGILLSKTRSRNRHWN
;
A
#
# COMPACT_ATOMS: atom_id res chain seq x y z
N MET A 1 -2.29 64.90 48.70
CA MET A 1 -3.48 65.72 48.39
C MET A 1 -4.56 64.83 47.76
N PRO A 2 -5.85 65.13 47.98
CA PRO A 2 -6.95 64.22 48.37
C PRO A 2 -7.34 63.20 47.27
N GLY A 3 -7.90 62.03 47.55
CA GLY A 3 -9.05 61.76 48.41
C GLY A 3 -10.31 61.72 47.54
N VAL A 4 -10.63 60.56 46.94
CA VAL A 4 -11.91 60.32 46.27
C VAL A 4 -12.60 59.14 46.93
N LYS A 5 -13.67 59.46 47.68
CA LYS A 5 -14.65 58.50 48.19
C LYS A 5 -15.48 58.02 47.01
N MET A 6 -15.71 56.71 46.89
CA MET A 6 -16.84 56.18 46.12
C MET A 6 -17.55 55.09 46.89
N ALA A 7 -18.87 55.15 46.77
CA ALA A 7 -19.87 54.61 47.67
C ALA A 7 -19.90 53.08 47.76
N VAL A 8 -20.23 52.59 48.96
CA VAL A 8 -20.59 51.20 49.22
C VAL A 8 -22.07 51.01 48.91
N PRO A 9 -22.47 50.13 47.98
CA PRO A 9 -23.88 49.76 47.86
C PRO A 9 -24.19 48.68 48.90
N LYS A 10 -25.00 49.05 49.89
CA LYS A 10 -25.74 48.09 50.71
C LYS A 10 -26.78 47.41 49.82
N TRP A 11 -26.61 46.12 49.56
CA TRP A 11 -27.77 45.28 49.26
C TRP A 11 -27.70 43.99 50.08
N LYS A 12 -28.88 43.67 50.60
CA LYS A 12 -29.18 42.76 51.69
C LYS A 12 -28.85 41.32 51.31
N LEU A 13 -28.40 40.54 52.30
CA LEU A 13 -28.52 39.09 52.28
C LEU A 13 -30.00 38.73 52.04
N ALA A 14 -30.30 38.19 50.86
CA ALA A 14 -31.45 37.33 50.68
C ALA A 14 -30.92 35.89 50.68
N ALA A 15 -31.13 35.19 51.79
CA ALA A 15 -30.99 33.74 51.88
C ALA A 15 -32.05 33.10 50.97
N GLY A 16 -31.68 32.89 49.71
CA GLY A 16 -32.49 32.21 48.70
C GLY A 16 -32.11 30.74 48.65
N LEU A 17 -33.08 29.91 49.00
CA LEU A 17 -33.11 28.45 48.93
C LEU A 17 -32.67 27.95 47.54
N PHE A 18 -31.40 27.53 47.38
CA PHE A 18 -30.97 26.80 46.18
C PHE A 18 -31.46 25.35 46.30
N PRO A 19 -32.33 24.85 45.39
CA PRO A 19 -32.62 23.44 45.37
C PRO A 19 -31.33 22.72 44.99
N ARG A 20 -30.93 21.76 45.84
CA ARG A 20 -29.76 20.91 45.63
C ARG A 20 -30.04 20.00 44.42
N LEU A 21 -29.85 20.53 43.20
CA LEU A 21 -29.91 19.74 41.98
C LEU A 21 -28.89 18.61 42.14
N HIS A 22 -29.39 17.39 42.34
CA HIS A 22 -28.58 16.19 42.23
C HIS A 22 -28.27 16.01 40.75
N LEU A 23 -27.21 16.65 40.29
CA LEU A 23 -26.55 16.28 39.05
C LEU A 23 -26.08 14.83 39.23
N ARG A 24 -26.85 13.88 38.67
CA ARG A 24 -26.33 12.53 38.45
C ARG A 24 -25.08 12.70 37.60
N ALA A 25 -23.94 12.27 38.15
CA ALA A 25 -22.71 12.19 37.38
C ALA A 25 -23.01 11.42 36.09
N PRO A 26 -22.55 11.91 34.92
CA PRO A 26 -22.72 11.16 33.69
C PRO A 26 -22.02 9.83 33.90
N THR A 27 -22.75 8.73 33.80
CA THR A 27 -22.15 7.40 33.65
C THR A 27 -21.23 7.52 32.45
N ALA A 28 -19.92 7.52 32.69
CA ALA A 28 -18.92 7.47 31.65
C ALA A 28 -19.26 6.23 30.81
N ARG A 29 -19.88 6.46 29.65
CA ARG A 29 -20.10 5.41 28.67
C ARG A 29 -18.69 5.01 28.28
N ARG A 30 -18.22 3.89 28.84
CA ARG A 30 -16.99 3.24 28.42
C ARG A 30 -17.12 3.18 26.90
N LEU A 31 -16.26 3.90 26.19
CA LEU A 31 -16.07 3.66 24.77
C LEU A 31 -15.47 2.26 24.70
N SER A 32 -16.33 1.24 24.84
CA SER A 32 -15.99 -0.12 24.48
C SER A 32 -15.56 -0.03 23.04
N ASP A 33 -14.28 -0.34 22.81
CA ASP A 33 -13.67 -0.61 21.51
C ASP A 33 -14.62 -0.30 20.35
N ARG A 34 -14.45 0.85 19.71
CA ARG A 34 -14.84 0.91 18.30
C ARG A 34 -13.98 -0.15 17.65
N ALA A 35 -14.55 -1.35 17.48
CA ALA A 35 -13.91 -2.46 16.84
C ALA A 35 -13.41 -1.94 15.50
N VAL A 36 -12.09 -1.81 15.35
CA VAL A 36 -11.49 -1.59 14.05
C VAL A 36 -12.06 -2.70 13.18
N PRO A 37 -12.80 -2.38 12.09
CA PRO A 37 -13.35 -3.41 11.23
C PRO A 37 -12.21 -4.35 10.86
N ARG A 38 -12.38 -5.66 11.09
CA ARG A 38 -11.34 -6.63 10.69
C ARG A 38 -11.01 -6.36 9.22
N PRO A 39 -9.74 -6.18 8.85
CA PRO A 39 -9.39 -5.93 7.46
C PRO A 39 -9.94 -7.07 6.61
N LEU A 40 -10.84 -6.77 5.67
CA LEU A 40 -11.35 -7.73 4.68
C LEU A 40 -10.22 -8.27 3.78
N TRP A 41 -9.07 -7.59 3.81
CA TRP A 41 -7.89 -7.87 3.02
C TRP A 41 -6.70 -8.14 3.93
N LYS A 42 -5.98 -9.21 3.63
CA LYS A 42 -4.77 -9.63 4.33
C LYS A 42 -3.61 -9.68 3.34
N LEU A 43 -2.53 -8.98 3.66
CA LEU A 43 -1.31 -9.03 2.86
C LEU A 43 -0.71 -10.44 2.89
N GLY A 44 -0.37 -10.95 1.72
CA GLY A 44 0.25 -12.25 1.51
C GLY A 44 1.76 -12.14 1.28
N ARG A 45 2.31 -13.14 0.60
CA ARG A 45 3.74 -13.22 0.30
C ARG A 45 4.14 -12.33 -0.88
N LEU A 46 5.44 -12.12 -1.03
CA LEU A 46 6.05 -11.58 -2.25
C LEU A 46 5.90 -12.59 -3.39
N ASN A 47 5.12 -12.23 -4.41
CA ASN A 47 4.94 -13.08 -5.59
C ASN A 47 6.15 -13.02 -6.52
N HIS A 48 6.57 -11.81 -6.88
CA HIS A 48 7.76 -11.58 -7.70
C HIS A 48 8.28 -10.15 -7.60
N VAL A 49 9.54 -9.97 -7.98
CA VAL A 49 10.14 -8.67 -8.28
C VAL A 49 10.35 -8.57 -9.79
N ALA A 50 9.72 -7.58 -10.43
CA ALA A 50 9.84 -7.36 -11.86
C ALA A 50 11.02 -6.44 -12.17
N ILE A 51 11.91 -6.88 -13.04
CA ILE A 51 13.11 -6.16 -13.46
C ILE A 51 13.00 -5.91 -14.96
N ALA A 52 12.93 -4.65 -15.36
CA ALA A 52 13.00 -4.28 -16.76
C ALA A 52 14.45 -4.36 -17.23
N VAL A 53 14.71 -5.09 -18.31
CA VAL A 53 16.06 -5.32 -18.83
C VAL A 53 16.16 -4.87 -20.30
N PRO A 54 17.28 -4.21 -20.69
CA PRO A 54 17.47 -3.77 -22.06
C PRO A 54 17.80 -4.93 -23.03
N ASP A 55 18.31 -6.04 -22.51
CA ASP A 55 18.62 -7.24 -23.28
C ASP A 55 18.23 -8.49 -22.47
N LEU A 56 17.14 -9.13 -22.88
CA LEU A 56 16.60 -10.29 -22.18
C LEU A 56 17.53 -11.50 -22.24
N LYS A 57 18.27 -11.68 -23.34
CA LYS A 57 19.18 -12.81 -23.53
C LYS A 57 20.38 -12.68 -22.60
N LYS A 58 20.99 -11.50 -22.54
CA LYS A 58 22.12 -11.22 -21.62
C LYS A 58 21.70 -11.35 -20.16
N ALA A 59 20.54 -10.79 -19.80
CA ALA A 59 20.03 -10.91 -18.43
C ALA A 59 19.76 -12.38 -18.06
N THR A 60 19.11 -13.14 -18.96
CA THR A 60 18.87 -14.58 -18.77
C THR A 60 20.17 -15.36 -18.58
N ALA A 61 21.17 -15.11 -19.42
CA ALA A 61 22.47 -15.77 -19.33
C ALA A 61 23.20 -15.42 -18.02
N LEU A 62 23.11 -14.18 -17.53
CA LEU A 62 23.67 -13.80 -16.24
C LEU A 62 23.10 -14.68 -15.11
N TYR A 63 21.76 -14.77 -15.00
CA TYR A 63 21.13 -15.55 -13.93
C TYR A 63 21.37 -17.06 -14.08
N ARG A 64 21.30 -17.59 -15.32
CA ARG A 64 21.46 -19.04 -15.58
C ARG A 64 22.91 -19.50 -15.53
N ASP A 65 23.81 -18.80 -16.22
CA ASP A 65 25.16 -19.30 -16.51
C ASP A 65 26.18 -18.83 -15.47
N VAL A 66 26.04 -17.59 -14.98
CA VAL A 66 26.96 -17.02 -13.98
C VAL A 66 26.47 -17.31 -12.57
N LEU A 67 25.21 -16.99 -12.28
CA LEU A 67 24.62 -17.16 -10.94
C LEU A 67 24.01 -18.54 -10.71
N ARG A 68 23.97 -19.41 -11.73
CA ARG A 68 23.50 -20.81 -11.66
C ARG A 68 22.07 -20.95 -11.12
N ALA A 69 21.23 -19.96 -11.33
CA ALA A 69 19.81 -20.02 -11.00
C ALA A 69 19.04 -20.85 -12.04
N ARG A 70 17.89 -21.41 -11.63
CA ARG A 70 16.95 -22.03 -12.58
C ARG A 70 16.15 -20.92 -13.26
N VAL A 71 16.18 -20.92 -14.59
CA VAL A 71 15.55 -19.88 -15.41
C VAL A 71 14.62 -20.51 -16.44
N SER A 72 13.43 -19.95 -16.61
CA SER A 72 12.43 -20.41 -17.59
C SER A 72 12.82 -20.05 -19.02
N GLU A 73 12.08 -20.60 -19.98
CA GLU A 73 12.11 -20.11 -21.35
C GLU A 73 11.52 -18.69 -21.46
N VAL A 74 11.81 -18.04 -22.58
CA VAL A 74 11.25 -16.72 -22.93
C VAL A 74 9.80 -16.90 -23.36
N VAL A 75 8.89 -16.16 -22.72
CA VAL A 75 7.46 -16.18 -23.05
C VAL A 75 7.04 -14.81 -23.61
N PRO A 76 6.55 -14.72 -24.85
CA PRO A 76 5.93 -13.50 -25.36
C PRO A 76 4.54 -13.30 -24.73
N LEU A 77 4.25 -12.08 -24.26
CA LEU A 77 2.94 -11.66 -23.77
C LEU A 77 2.45 -10.43 -24.55
N PRO A 78 1.91 -10.61 -25.78
CA PRO A 78 1.52 -9.51 -26.65
C PRO A 78 0.48 -8.56 -26.04
N GLU A 79 -0.50 -9.09 -25.31
CA GLU A 79 -1.54 -8.30 -24.62
C GLU A 79 -0.97 -7.34 -23.57
N HIS A 80 0.21 -7.66 -23.04
CA HIS A 80 0.92 -6.84 -22.06
C HIS A 80 2.09 -6.07 -22.66
N GLY A 81 2.37 -6.26 -23.96
CA GLY A 81 3.48 -5.62 -24.65
C GLY A 81 4.85 -5.95 -24.06
N VAL A 82 5.04 -7.15 -23.51
CA VAL A 82 6.35 -7.58 -22.94
C VAL A 82 6.71 -9.02 -23.32
N TYR A 83 7.99 -9.30 -23.42
CA TYR A 83 8.56 -10.62 -23.21
C TYR A 83 8.88 -10.79 -21.73
N THR A 84 8.70 -12.01 -21.21
CA THR A 84 9.01 -12.35 -19.82
C THR A 84 9.88 -13.60 -19.71
N VAL A 85 10.75 -13.62 -18.69
CA VAL A 85 11.53 -14.78 -18.25
C VAL A 85 11.48 -14.83 -16.73
N PHE A 86 11.28 -16.01 -16.16
CA PHE A 86 11.26 -16.19 -14.71
C PHE A 86 12.57 -16.80 -14.21
N VAL A 87 13.15 -16.19 -13.18
CA VAL A 87 14.26 -16.76 -12.40
C VAL A 87 13.68 -17.29 -11.09
N GLU A 88 13.84 -18.58 -10.83
CA GLU A 88 13.34 -19.23 -9.62
C GLU A 88 14.34 -19.13 -8.47
N LEU A 89 13.89 -18.59 -7.33
CA LEU A 89 14.70 -18.45 -6.11
C LEU A 89 14.21 -19.33 -4.95
N GLY A 90 13.23 -20.21 -5.20
CA GLY A 90 12.60 -21.07 -4.20
C GLY A 90 11.50 -20.36 -3.38
N ASN A 91 11.84 -19.25 -2.70
CA ASN A 91 10.87 -18.50 -1.90
C ASN A 91 10.04 -17.48 -2.70
N THR A 92 10.58 -17.00 -3.82
CA THR A 92 9.95 -16.06 -4.74
C THR A 92 10.57 -16.19 -6.15
N LYS A 93 10.15 -15.32 -7.06
CA LYS A 93 10.61 -15.29 -8.45
C LYS A 93 11.11 -13.89 -8.82
N LEU A 94 12.12 -13.81 -9.67
CA LEU A 94 12.38 -12.59 -10.44
C LEU A 94 11.70 -12.71 -11.79
N GLU A 95 11.02 -11.65 -12.20
CA GLU A 95 10.40 -11.56 -13.52
C GLU A 95 11.19 -10.57 -14.37
N LEU A 96 11.98 -11.09 -15.32
CA LEU A 96 12.75 -10.27 -16.24
C LEU A 96 11.84 -9.86 -17.39
N LEU A 97 11.65 -8.55 -17.57
CA LEU A 97 10.75 -7.99 -18.58
C LEU A 97 11.54 -7.26 -19.65
N HIS A 98 11.20 -7.51 -20.91
CA HIS A 98 11.72 -6.77 -22.05
C HIS A 98 10.56 -6.30 -22.95
N PRO A 99 10.62 -5.10 -23.55
CA PRO A 99 9.57 -4.62 -24.43
C PRO A 99 9.23 -5.59 -25.56
N LEU A 100 7.94 -5.76 -25.82
CA LEU A 100 7.42 -6.42 -27.01
C LEU A 100 6.50 -5.44 -27.74
N GLY A 101 6.93 -5.04 -28.95
CA GLY A 101 6.25 -4.04 -29.76
C GLY A 101 6.53 -2.59 -29.32
N GLU A 102 6.14 -1.64 -30.16
CA GLU A 102 6.46 -0.21 -29.99
C GLU A 102 5.67 0.45 -28.85
N LYS A 103 4.51 -0.09 -28.50
CA LYS A 103 3.60 0.44 -27.45
C LYS A 103 3.80 -0.25 -26.10
N SER A 104 4.97 -0.85 -25.85
CA SER A 104 5.24 -1.53 -24.59
C SER A 104 5.14 -0.56 -23.40
N PRO A 105 4.44 -0.93 -22.31
CA PRO A 105 4.28 -0.05 -21.14
C PRO A 105 5.60 0.25 -20.43
N ILE A 106 6.62 -0.60 -20.61
CA ILE A 106 7.93 -0.44 -19.96
C ILE A 106 8.98 0.26 -20.86
N ALA A 107 8.62 0.61 -22.10
CA ALA A 107 9.55 1.28 -23.03
C ALA A 107 10.05 2.62 -22.48
N GLY A 108 9.15 3.45 -21.94
CA GLY A 108 9.51 4.71 -21.32
C GLY A 108 10.38 4.56 -20.05
N PHE A 109 10.23 3.44 -19.33
CA PHE A 109 11.09 3.13 -18.18
C PHE A 109 12.53 2.85 -18.63
N LEU A 110 12.72 2.05 -19.68
CA LEU A 110 14.05 1.72 -20.22
C LEU A 110 14.72 2.90 -20.94
N GLN A 111 13.95 3.82 -21.52
CA GLN A 111 14.51 5.07 -22.05
C GLN A 111 15.17 5.92 -20.96
N LYS A 112 14.56 5.97 -19.76
CA LYS A 112 15.10 6.68 -18.60
C LYS A 112 16.21 5.89 -17.90
N ASN A 113 16.08 4.56 -17.87
CA ASN A 113 16.98 3.63 -17.19
C ASN A 113 17.62 2.69 -18.20
N GLN A 114 18.61 3.19 -18.95
CA GLN A 114 19.20 2.49 -20.09
C GLN A 114 19.85 1.15 -19.72
N ALA A 115 20.35 1.02 -18.49
CA ALA A 115 20.93 -0.22 -17.97
C ALA A 115 19.88 -1.22 -17.45
N GLY A 116 18.59 -0.86 -17.46
CA GLY A 116 17.54 -1.59 -16.78
C GLY A 116 17.37 -1.21 -15.30
N GLY A 117 16.50 -1.93 -14.59
CA GLY A 117 16.25 -1.70 -13.17
C GLY A 117 15.00 -2.41 -12.65
N ILE A 118 14.81 -2.36 -11.33
CA ILE A 118 13.59 -2.87 -10.67
C ILE A 118 12.43 -1.96 -11.08
N HIS A 119 11.41 -2.54 -11.73
CA HIS A 119 10.25 -1.82 -12.22
C HIS A 119 9.10 -1.83 -11.21
N HIS A 120 8.82 -3.00 -10.62
CA HIS A 120 7.77 -3.12 -9.61
C HIS A 120 7.96 -4.37 -8.74
N ILE A 121 7.23 -4.41 -7.64
CA ILE A 121 7.14 -5.55 -6.73
C ILE A 121 5.68 -5.98 -6.69
N CYS A 122 5.42 -7.28 -6.79
CA CYS A 122 4.07 -7.83 -6.74
C CYS A 122 3.87 -8.59 -5.43
N LEU A 123 2.93 -8.12 -4.61
CA LEU A 123 2.53 -8.79 -3.37
C LEU A 123 1.19 -9.49 -3.58
N GLU A 124 1.06 -10.68 -3.03
CA GLU A 124 -0.22 -11.37 -2.95
C GLU A 124 -1.10 -10.70 -1.90
N VAL A 125 -2.41 -10.72 -2.11
CA VAL A 125 -3.38 -10.23 -1.13
C VAL A 125 -4.52 -11.24 -1.09
N LEU A 126 -4.92 -11.61 0.13
CA LEU A 126 -6.09 -12.46 0.39
C LEU A 126 -7.26 -11.56 0.77
N GLY A 127 -8.37 -11.65 0.04
CA GLY A 127 -9.57 -10.87 0.33
C GLY A 127 -10.69 -11.13 -0.69
N PRO A 128 -11.83 -10.44 -0.57
CA PRO A 128 -12.93 -10.53 -1.53
C PRO A 128 -12.47 -10.12 -2.95
N LEU A 129 -13.19 -10.47 -4.01
CA LEU A 129 -12.70 -10.26 -5.39
C LEU A 129 -12.75 -8.79 -5.87
N ASP A 130 -13.34 -7.88 -5.10
CA ASP A 130 -13.53 -6.49 -5.52
C ASP A 130 -12.22 -5.67 -5.47
N PRO A 131 -12.03 -4.61 -6.28
CA PRO A 131 -10.84 -3.77 -6.15
C PRO A 131 -10.76 -3.12 -4.77
N PHE A 132 -9.64 -3.32 -4.07
CA PHE A 132 -9.35 -2.61 -2.82
C PHE A 132 -8.75 -1.23 -3.15
N GLN A 133 -9.55 -0.18 -2.96
CA GLN A 133 -9.07 1.20 -2.93
C GLN A 133 -9.13 1.69 -1.48
N THR A 134 -7.97 1.98 -0.90
CA THR A 134 -7.88 2.62 0.41
C THR A 134 -7.08 3.90 0.26
N GLU A 135 -7.57 4.99 0.86
CA GLU A 135 -6.82 6.23 1.10
C GLU A 135 -6.03 6.78 -0.10
N GLY A 136 -6.58 6.67 -1.32
CA GLY A 136 -5.92 7.18 -2.53
C GLY A 136 -4.72 6.38 -3.04
N ILE A 137 -4.41 5.22 -2.45
CA ILE A 137 -3.38 4.29 -2.94
C ILE A 137 -4.04 3.31 -3.91
N LEU A 138 -3.80 3.50 -5.20
CA LEU A 138 -4.29 2.60 -6.25
C LEU A 138 -3.40 1.35 -6.32
N LEU A 139 -3.90 0.23 -5.79
CA LEU A 139 -3.33 -1.09 -6.08
C LEU A 139 -3.84 -1.54 -7.46
N SER A 140 -2.96 -1.55 -8.46
CA SER A 140 -3.31 -2.03 -9.79
C SER A 140 -3.52 -3.54 -9.77
N LYS A 141 -4.75 -3.98 -10.02
CA LYS A 141 -5.09 -5.40 -10.08
C LYS A 141 -4.60 -5.99 -11.40
N THR A 142 -3.38 -6.49 -11.43
CA THR A 142 -2.94 -7.41 -12.49
C THR A 142 -3.26 -8.83 -12.04
N ARG A 143 -4.08 -9.55 -12.83
CA ARG A 143 -4.29 -11.00 -12.62
C ARG A 143 -2.91 -11.64 -12.65
N SER A 144 -2.56 -12.36 -11.60
CA SER A 144 -1.22 -12.97 -11.46
C SER A 144 -0.84 -13.69 -12.75
N ARG A 145 0.28 -13.27 -13.37
CA ARG A 145 0.82 -13.85 -14.62
C ARG A 145 1.31 -15.30 -14.44
N ASN A 146 1.23 -15.81 -13.20
CA ASN A 146 1.80 -17.07 -12.73
C ASN A 146 0.87 -18.30 -12.84
N ARG A 147 -0.32 -18.20 -13.45
CA ARG A 147 -1.27 -19.34 -13.45
C ARG A 147 -0.73 -20.64 -14.09
N HIS A 148 0.28 -20.56 -14.94
CA HIS A 148 0.90 -21.72 -15.60
C HIS A 148 2.15 -22.26 -14.90
N TRP A 149 2.66 -21.57 -13.86
CA TRP A 149 3.98 -21.85 -13.28
C TRP A 149 3.98 -21.86 -11.74
N ASN A 150 2.82 -21.99 -11.10
CA ASN A 150 2.66 -22.15 -9.65
C ASN A 150 2.18 -23.55 -9.31
#